data_AF-A0A7R9QKP4-F1
#
_entry.id   AF-A0A7R9QKP4-F1
#
_cell.length_a   1.000
_cell.length_b   1.000
_cell.length_c   1.000
_cell.angle_alpha   90.00
_cell.angle_beta   90.00
_cell.angle_gamma   90.00
#
_symmetry.space_group_name_H-M   'P 1'
#
loop_
_entity.id
_entity.type
_entity.pdbx_description
1 polymer ?
#
loop_
_entity_poly.entity_id
_entity_poly.type
_entity_poly.pdbx_seq_one_letter_code
_entity_poly.pdbx_strand_id
1 'polypeptide(L)'
;MSSVSTKEAEELEKSRKHLSLLREEYVKLQQKYCDLEKRYNLLNASSGVVDDNSFVSRLVRNVANLFDKELYSDLTIKLNGSSIKGHKFVLSSRSDTWDQLDHTNELDLSHVNSEVGFHLVRWVYTDAIDFSHRNEDFILDVMRSAKRYDLNPLVELCEQTLMSFVNVSNCVQFYQTADEIGAEHLKNHCSELVSTHWDDFTSDDFVSMSAPLLYQMFKTKTEYPLHTAIRIKREDVLFLYLIEFDAQLALKLNETDRSGELPLHLALKTKQEDIARTLVSHKANVNATDANGQTLLHRAIQRDDHFSAHFLIKNNASVDTTDAVGDVPLHLCADKTNSEGMARISRNLLDSEADPNFQDIDGNSGNACHFIHKK
;
A
#
# COMPACT_ATOMS: atom_id res chain seq x y z
N MET A 1 -67.39 -36.16 61.95
CA MET A 1 -67.42 -34.78 61.40
C MET A 1 -66.10 -34.03 61.57
N SER A 2 -65.24 -34.28 62.57
CA SER A 2 -63.97 -33.54 62.72
C SER A 2 -62.81 -34.00 61.80
N SER A 3 -62.79 -35.25 61.33
CA SER A 3 -61.71 -35.79 60.49
C SER A 3 -61.78 -35.40 59.00
N VAL A 4 -62.95 -34.94 58.54
CA VAL A 4 -63.16 -34.46 57.15
C VAL A 4 -62.71 -33.00 57.03
N SER A 5 -63.01 -32.18 58.03
CA SER A 5 -62.59 -30.77 58.11
C SER A 5 -61.07 -30.59 58.18
N THR A 6 -60.34 -31.52 58.83
CA THR A 6 -58.88 -31.47 58.90
C THR A 6 -58.20 -31.84 57.59
N LYS A 7 -58.75 -32.81 56.84
CA LYS A 7 -58.22 -33.19 55.52
C LYS A 7 -58.44 -32.09 54.48
N GLU A 8 -59.61 -31.46 54.49
CA GLU A 8 -59.90 -30.31 53.63
C GLU A 8 -59.00 -29.11 53.96
N ALA A 9 -58.73 -28.86 55.25
CA ALA A 9 -57.79 -27.82 55.66
C ALA A 9 -56.34 -28.11 55.22
N GLU A 10 -55.89 -29.37 55.33
CA GLU A 10 -54.56 -29.80 54.85
C GLU A 10 -54.42 -29.72 53.32
N GLU A 11 -55.46 -30.09 52.57
CA GLU A 11 -55.48 -29.93 51.11
C GLU A 11 -55.48 -28.46 50.71
N LEU A 12 -56.25 -27.61 51.39
CA LEU A 12 -56.27 -26.17 51.14
C LEU A 12 -54.92 -25.52 51.44
N GLU A 13 -54.22 -25.99 52.48
CA GLU A 13 -52.88 -25.51 52.82
C GLU A 13 -51.82 -25.99 51.79
N LYS A 14 -51.92 -27.24 51.32
CA LYS A 14 -51.07 -27.75 50.22
C LYS A 14 -51.30 -26.98 48.93
N SER A 15 -52.55 -26.71 48.55
CA SER A 15 -52.89 -25.90 47.37
C SER A 15 -52.39 -24.47 47.50
N ARG A 16 -52.46 -23.85 48.69
CA ARG A 16 -51.88 -22.52 48.95
C ARG A 16 -50.37 -22.50 48.80
N LYS A 17 -49.65 -23.51 49.33
CA LYS A 17 -48.20 -23.66 49.16
C LYS A 17 -47.82 -23.88 47.70
N HIS A 18 -48.58 -24.69 46.96
CA HIS A 18 -48.35 -24.91 45.55
C HIS A 18 -48.58 -23.63 44.72
N LEU A 19 -49.61 -22.84 45.04
CA LEU A 19 -49.85 -21.54 44.40
C LEU A 19 -48.76 -20.52 44.70
N SER A 20 -48.22 -20.49 45.94
CA SER A 20 -47.10 -19.59 46.26
C SER A 20 -45.83 -19.97 45.51
N LEU A 21 -45.53 -21.27 45.42
CA LEU A 21 -44.38 -21.78 44.68
C LEU A 21 -44.51 -21.48 43.17
N LEU A 22 -45.70 -21.67 42.60
CA LEU A 22 -45.98 -21.36 41.20
C LEU A 22 -45.81 -19.86 40.91
N ARG A 23 -46.25 -19.00 41.85
CA ARG A 23 -46.08 -17.55 41.74
C ARG A 23 -44.61 -17.15 41.82
N GLU A 24 -43.82 -17.79 42.67
CA GLU A 24 -42.38 -17.54 42.77
C GLU A 24 -41.64 -17.95 41.49
N GLU A 25 -41.96 -19.12 40.94
CA GLU A 25 -41.40 -19.58 39.67
C GLU A 25 -41.82 -18.69 38.48
N TYR A 26 -43.08 -18.21 38.48
CA TYR A 26 -43.54 -17.24 37.48
C TYR A 26 -42.76 -15.93 37.54
N VAL A 27 -42.52 -15.39 38.74
CA VAL A 27 -41.71 -14.17 38.92
C VAL A 27 -40.27 -14.38 38.46
N LYS A 28 -39.64 -15.53 38.79
CA LYS A 28 -38.30 -15.88 38.30
C LYS A 28 -38.26 -15.99 36.78
N LEU A 29 -39.27 -16.59 36.17
CA LEU A 29 -39.37 -16.72 34.72
C LEU A 29 -39.51 -15.35 34.05
N GLN A 30 -40.31 -14.45 34.64
CA GLN A 30 -40.50 -13.09 34.13
C GLN A 30 -39.21 -12.26 34.23
N GLN A 31 -38.43 -12.41 35.31
CA GLN A 31 -37.10 -11.79 35.41
C GLN A 31 -36.14 -12.32 34.34
N LYS A 32 -36.10 -13.65 34.13
CA LYS A 32 -35.28 -14.26 33.08
C LYS A 32 -35.68 -13.79 31.68
N TYR A 33 -36.98 -13.60 31.44
CA TYR A 33 -37.48 -13.05 30.19
C TYR A 33 -36.98 -11.61 29.96
N CYS A 34 -37.10 -10.73 30.97
CA CYS A 34 -36.58 -9.36 30.88
C CYS A 34 -35.06 -9.31 30.65
N ASP A 35 -34.29 -10.18 31.30
CA ASP A 35 -32.83 -10.23 31.10
C ASP A 35 -32.46 -10.76 29.71
N LEU A 36 -33.21 -11.73 29.20
CA LEU A 36 -33.05 -12.24 27.85
C LEU A 36 -33.41 -11.19 26.80
N GLU A 37 -34.49 -10.44 27.02
CA GLU A 37 -34.91 -9.33 26.16
C GLU A 37 -33.87 -8.21 26.14
N LYS A 38 -33.27 -7.85 27.28
CA LYS A 38 -32.16 -6.89 27.33
C LYS A 38 -30.94 -7.36 26.53
N ARG A 39 -30.54 -8.63 26.69
CA ARG A 39 -29.41 -9.21 25.93
C ARG A 39 -29.72 -9.29 24.44
N TYR A 40 -30.96 -9.64 24.08
CA TYR A 40 -31.42 -9.66 22.70
C TYR A 40 -31.41 -8.25 22.08
N ASN A 41 -31.85 -7.24 22.82
CA ASN A 41 -31.81 -5.84 22.35
C ASN A 41 -30.37 -5.33 22.17
N LEU A 42 -29.45 -5.71 23.06
CA LEU A 42 -28.01 -5.42 22.89
C LEU A 42 -27.43 -6.15 21.67
N LEU A 43 -27.81 -7.41 21.46
CA LEU A 43 -27.38 -8.19 20.30
C LEU A 43 -27.96 -7.61 18.99
N ASN A 44 -29.23 -7.21 18.96
CA ASN A 44 -29.83 -6.54 17.80
C ASN A 44 -29.16 -5.21 17.50
N ALA A 45 -28.78 -4.45 18.53
CA ALA A 45 -27.99 -3.23 18.37
C ALA A 45 -26.62 -3.51 17.71
N SER A 46 -26.01 -4.67 17.98
CA SER A 46 -24.74 -5.10 17.38
C SER A 46 -24.86 -5.86 16.05
N SER A 47 -26.01 -6.46 15.76
CA SER A 47 -26.23 -7.43 14.66
C SER A 47 -26.99 -6.82 13.47
N GLY A 48 -27.37 -5.54 13.53
CA GLY A 48 -27.98 -4.80 12.41
C GLY A 48 -29.38 -5.26 11.99
N VAL A 49 -30.02 -6.18 12.70
CA VAL A 49 -31.43 -6.55 12.49
C VAL A 49 -32.29 -5.54 13.22
N VAL A 50 -32.65 -4.47 12.52
CA VAL A 50 -33.39 -3.33 13.09
C VAL A 50 -34.89 -3.59 12.98
N ASP A 51 -35.55 -3.85 14.11
CA ASP A 51 -36.97 -3.49 14.25
C ASP A 51 -37.03 -1.97 14.40
N ASP A 52 -37.65 -1.29 13.43
CA ASP A 52 -37.77 0.18 13.37
C ASP A 52 -38.38 0.78 14.64
N ASN A 53 -39.09 -0.01 15.43
CA ASN A 53 -39.74 0.42 16.67
C ASN A 53 -39.03 -0.01 17.96
N SER A 54 -37.86 -0.63 17.88
CA SER A 54 -37.10 -1.02 19.07
C SER A 54 -36.71 0.20 19.93
N PHE A 55 -36.47 -0.04 21.23
CA PHE A 55 -35.97 1.00 22.15
C PHE A 55 -34.68 1.64 21.62
N VAL A 56 -33.75 0.83 21.09
CA VAL A 56 -32.46 1.28 20.56
C VAL A 56 -32.67 2.17 19.33
N SER A 57 -33.51 1.75 18.37
CA SER A 57 -33.83 2.54 17.16
C SER A 57 -34.44 3.91 17.53
N ARG A 58 -35.32 3.94 18.53
CA ARG A 58 -35.89 5.19 19.04
C ARG A 58 -34.86 6.06 19.73
N LEU A 59 -33.96 5.46 20.52
CA LEU A 59 -32.89 6.19 21.20
C LEU A 59 -31.91 6.80 20.18
N VAL A 60 -31.44 6.03 19.20
CA VAL A 60 -30.56 6.52 18.12
C VAL A 60 -31.23 7.65 17.35
N ARG A 61 -32.51 7.52 16.99
CA ARG A 61 -33.27 8.61 16.33
C ARG A 61 -33.39 9.86 17.20
N ASN A 62 -33.65 9.68 18.49
CA ASN A 62 -33.73 10.81 19.42
C ASN A 62 -32.37 11.50 19.57
N VAL A 63 -31.28 10.74 19.69
CA VAL A 63 -29.91 11.28 19.72
C VAL A 63 -29.62 12.02 18.43
N ALA A 64 -29.91 11.45 17.26
CA ALA A 64 -29.74 12.12 15.97
C ALA A 64 -30.48 13.47 15.89
N ASN A 65 -31.70 13.55 16.46
CA ASN A 65 -32.50 14.78 16.51
C ASN A 65 -31.94 15.87 17.44
N LEU A 66 -31.03 15.51 18.36
CA LEU A 66 -30.35 16.47 19.24
C LEU A 66 -29.19 17.20 18.56
N PHE A 67 -28.81 16.82 17.34
CA PHE A 67 -27.75 17.50 16.60
C PHE A 67 -28.03 19.01 16.51
N ASP A 68 -27.07 19.81 17.00
CA ASP A 68 -27.13 21.27 17.05
C ASP A 68 -28.38 21.84 17.75
N LYS A 69 -28.90 21.13 18.75
CA LYS A 69 -29.98 21.61 19.62
C LYS A 69 -29.45 22.07 20.97
N GLU A 70 -30.04 23.13 21.51
CA GLU A 70 -29.76 23.58 22.88
C GLU A 70 -30.33 22.64 23.95
N LEU A 71 -31.34 21.85 23.59
CA LEU A 71 -32.00 20.92 24.51
C LEU A 71 -31.00 19.86 24.99
N TYR A 72 -30.70 19.85 26.29
CA TYR A 72 -29.71 18.98 26.95
C TYR A 72 -28.25 19.20 26.54
N SER A 73 -27.94 20.28 25.80
CA SER A 73 -26.57 20.58 25.43
C SER A 73 -25.76 20.99 26.66
N ASP A 74 -24.60 20.35 26.84
CA ASP A 74 -23.66 20.53 27.94
C ASP A 74 -22.24 20.89 27.43
N LEU A 75 -22.09 21.09 26.12
CA LEU A 75 -20.84 21.41 25.45
C LEU A 75 -21.08 22.35 24.26
N THR A 76 -20.20 23.31 24.05
CA THR A 76 -20.15 24.09 22.81
C THR A 76 -18.97 23.62 21.96
N ILE A 77 -19.23 23.18 20.73
CA ILE A 77 -18.18 22.78 19.79
C ILE A 77 -17.88 23.98 18.90
N LYS A 78 -16.66 24.50 18.98
CA LYS A 78 -16.24 25.66 18.21
C LYS A 78 -15.58 25.22 16.90
N LEU A 79 -16.10 25.73 15.80
CA LEU A 79 -15.55 25.57 14.47
C LEU A 79 -14.99 26.92 13.99
N ASN A 80 -14.21 26.89 12.90
CA ASN A 80 -13.72 28.13 12.31
C ASN A 80 -14.87 28.97 11.74
N GLY A 81 -15.29 30.00 12.47
CA GLY A 81 -16.37 30.91 12.08
C GLY A 81 -17.79 30.47 12.47
N SER A 82 -17.96 29.34 13.15
CA SER A 82 -19.28 28.88 13.64
C SER A 82 -19.17 28.09 14.95
N SER A 83 -20.30 27.83 15.60
CA SER A 83 -20.36 27.03 16.82
C SER A 83 -21.56 26.10 16.78
N ILE A 84 -21.38 24.86 17.22
CA ILE A 84 -22.42 23.83 17.27
C ILE A 84 -22.72 23.51 18.73
N LYS A 85 -23.99 23.30 19.05
CA LYS A 85 -24.40 22.77 20.36
C LYS A 85 -24.15 21.27 20.41
N GLY A 86 -23.32 20.86 21.38
CA GLY A 86 -22.86 19.50 21.57
C GLY A 86 -23.37 18.87 22.86
N HIS A 87 -23.20 17.55 22.92
CA HIS A 87 -23.61 16.67 24.02
C HIS A 87 -22.42 15.75 24.34
N LYS A 88 -21.84 15.88 25.52
CA LYS A 88 -20.63 15.13 25.93
C LYS A 88 -20.83 13.63 25.82
N PHE A 89 -21.99 13.14 26.30
CA PHE A 89 -22.31 11.71 26.29
C PHE A 89 -22.35 11.11 24.87
N VAL A 90 -22.71 11.91 23.85
CA VAL A 90 -22.75 11.44 22.46
C VAL A 90 -21.33 11.31 21.92
N LEU A 91 -20.47 12.31 22.19
CA LEU A 91 -19.07 12.28 21.78
C LEU A 91 -18.33 11.12 22.47
N SER A 92 -18.37 11.03 23.80
CA SER A 92 -17.71 9.95 24.54
C SER A 92 -18.21 8.55 24.15
N SER A 93 -19.45 8.41 23.67
CA SER A 93 -19.95 7.13 23.17
C SER A 93 -19.35 6.67 21.83
N ARG A 94 -18.72 7.60 21.08
CA ARG A 94 -18.19 7.35 19.73
C ARG A 94 -16.66 7.24 19.70
N SER A 95 -15.96 7.81 20.67
CA SER A 95 -14.51 7.78 20.72
C SER A 95 -13.97 7.97 22.13
N ASP A 96 -13.04 7.11 22.50
CA ASP A 96 -12.28 7.21 23.75
C ASP A 96 -11.45 8.51 23.82
N THR A 97 -11.13 9.12 22.67
CA THR A 97 -10.44 10.43 22.62
C THR A 97 -11.26 11.55 23.26
N TRP A 98 -12.57 11.36 23.39
CA TRP A 98 -13.51 12.32 23.96
C TRP A 98 -13.98 11.95 25.38
N ASP A 99 -13.40 10.93 26.02
CA ASP A 99 -13.79 10.52 27.38
C ASP A 99 -13.45 11.56 28.46
N GLN A 100 -12.48 12.44 28.21
CA GLN A 100 -12.02 13.44 29.20
C GLN A 100 -12.79 14.77 29.14
N LEU A 101 -14.00 14.78 28.55
CA LEU A 101 -14.79 16.01 28.38
C LEU A 101 -15.59 16.42 29.64
N ASP A 102 -15.50 15.69 30.75
CA ASP A 102 -16.30 15.94 31.96
C ASP A 102 -16.24 17.38 32.47
N HIS A 103 -15.05 18.00 32.42
CA HIS A 103 -14.80 19.36 32.91
C HIS A 103 -14.71 20.42 31.81
N THR A 104 -14.86 20.06 30.53
CA THR A 104 -14.75 21.00 29.42
C THR A 104 -16.13 21.53 29.02
N ASN A 105 -16.28 22.84 28.91
CA ASN A 105 -17.52 23.47 28.43
C ASN A 105 -17.44 23.82 26.93
N GLU A 106 -16.23 23.82 26.37
CA GLU A 106 -15.96 24.13 24.98
C GLU A 106 -14.98 23.11 24.41
N LEU A 107 -15.32 22.56 23.24
CA LEU A 107 -14.44 21.70 22.44
C LEU A 107 -13.99 22.49 21.21
N ASP A 108 -12.68 22.76 21.12
CA ASP A 108 -12.13 23.55 20.03
C ASP A 108 -11.73 22.66 18.83
N LEU A 109 -12.52 22.77 17.76
CA LEU A 109 -12.28 22.16 16.45
C LEU A 109 -11.92 23.22 15.39
N SER A 110 -11.49 24.42 15.78
CA SER A 110 -11.17 25.52 14.84
C SER A 110 -10.01 25.23 13.89
N HIS A 111 -9.20 24.21 14.20
CA HIS A 111 -8.13 23.73 13.33
C HIS A 111 -8.64 22.90 12.14
N VAL A 112 -9.86 22.38 12.22
CA VAL A 112 -10.52 21.65 11.13
C VAL A 112 -11.28 22.66 10.27
N ASN A 113 -11.32 22.42 8.96
CA ASN A 113 -12.19 23.18 8.06
C ASN A 113 -13.64 23.14 8.60
N SER A 114 -14.33 24.27 8.59
CA SER A 114 -15.66 24.38 9.21
C SER A 114 -16.72 23.48 8.56
N GLU A 115 -16.64 23.24 7.25
CA GLU A 115 -17.53 22.30 6.56
C GLU A 115 -17.23 20.86 6.99
N VAL A 116 -15.96 20.47 7.00
CA VAL A 116 -15.50 19.14 7.42
C VAL A 116 -15.89 18.88 8.87
N GLY A 117 -15.65 19.84 9.77
CA GLY A 117 -16.00 19.74 11.18
C GLY A 117 -17.51 19.65 11.41
N PHE A 118 -18.33 20.39 10.65
CA PHE A 118 -19.78 20.25 10.70
C PHE A 118 -20.25 18.85 10.30
N HIS A 119 -19.72 18.30 9.19
CA HIS A 119 -20.08 16.95 8.74
C HIS A 119 -19.56 15.86 9.67
N LEU A 120 -18.36 16.03 10.24
CA LEU A 120 -17.80 15.14 11.26
C LEU A 120 -18.71 15.07 12.48
N VAL A 121 -19.08 16.22 13.06
CA VAL A 121 -19.97 16.27 14.22
C VAL A 121 -21.34 15.74 13.87
N ARG A 122 -21.88 16.06 12.69
CA ARG A 122 -23.17 15.51 12.24
C ARG A 122 -23.13 13.98 12.18
N TRP A 123 -22.07 13.40 11.64
CA TRP A 123 -21.89 11.95 11.57
C TRP A 123 -21.89 11.29 12.95
N VAL A 124 -21.22 11.88 13.94
CA VAL A 124 -21.22 11.37 15.32
C VAL A 124 -22.65 11.16 15.84
N TYR A 125 -23.59 12.04 15.47
CA TYR A 125 -24.99 11.97 15.87
C TYR A 125 -25.85 11.08 14.97
N THR A 126 -25.66 11.15 13.65
CA THR A 126 -26.60 10.57 12.67
C THR A 126 -26.10 9.32 11.99
N ASP A 127 -24.83 8.96 12.15
CA ASP A 127 -24.14 7.86 11.45
C ASP A 127 -24.15 8.02 9.92
N ALA A 128 -24.41 9.24 9.43
CA ALA A 128 -24.67 9.50 8.03
C ALA A 128 -23.94 10.75 7.56
N ILE A 129 -23.18 10.61 6.47
CA ILE A 129 -22.61 11.71 5.69
C ILE A 129 -23.03 11.51 4.24
N ASP A 130 -23.38 12.61 3.59
CA ASP A 130 -23.66 12.64 2.16
C ASP A 130 -22.40 13.10 1.41
N PHE A 131 -21.84 12.18 0.60
CA PHE A 131 -20.70 12.45 -0.27
C PHE A 131 -21.08 12.72 -1.74
N SER A 132 -22.37 12.66 -2.10
CA SER A 132 -22.85 12.65 -3.51
C SER A 132 -22.39 13.85 -4.36
N HIS A 133 -22.08 14.97 -3.72
CA HIS A 133 -21.64 16.21 -4.39
C HIS A 133 -20.35 16.77 -3.79
N ARG A 134 -19.49 15.91 -3.23
CA ARG A 134 -18.23 16.32 -2.60
C ARG A 134 -17.04 15.85 -3.44
N ASN A 135 -15.96 16.62 -3.38
CA ASN A 135 -14.70 16.30 -4.05
C ASN A 135 -13.84 15.36 -3.19
N GLU A 136 -12.82 14.78 -3.82
CA GLU A 136 -11.84 13.90 -3.19
C GLU A 136 -11.14 14.57 -1.99
N ASP A 137 -10.75 15.84 -2.12
CA ASP A 137 -10.09 16.59 -1.05
C ASP A 137 -10.94 16.70 0.22
N PHE A 138 -12.24 16.95 0.07
CA PHE A 138 -13.15 17.02 1.21
C PHE A 138 -13.23 15.67 1.94
N ILE A 139 -13.33 14.57 1.19
CA ILE A 139 -13.42 13.23 1.78
C ILE A 139 -12.10 12.88 2.48
N LEU A 140 -10.96 13.24 1.89
CA LEU A 140 -9.65 13.08 2.52
C LEU A 140 -9.52 13.89 3.82
N ASP A 141 -10.00 15.13 3.86
CA ASP A 141 -9.99 15.96 5.07
C ASP A 141 -10.92 15.40 6.16
N VAL A 142 -12.09 14.87 5.78
CA VAL A 142 -12.98 14.14 6.71
C VAL A 142 -12.27 12.91 7.25
N MET A 143 -11.61 12.11 6.39
CA MET A 143 -10.89 10.90 6.77
C MET A 143 -9.72 11.20 7.73
N ARG A 144 -8.92 12.24 7.46
CA ARG A 144 -7.86 12.72 8.37
C ARG A 144 -8.41 13.12 9.73
N SER A 145 -9.52 13.86 9.72
CA SER A 145 -10.17 14.31 10.95
C SER A 145 -10.76 13.12 11.72
N ALA A 146 -11.39 12.18 11.04
CA ALA A 146 -11.93 10.96 11.63
C ALA A 146 -10.84 10.12 12.30
N LYS A 147 -9.70 9.93 11.63
CA LYS A 147 -8.54 9.22 12.18
C LYS A 147 -7.99 9.91 13.43
N ARG A 148 -7.89 11.24 13.42
CA ARG A 148 -7.41 12.03 14.58
C ARG A 148 -8.24 11.82 15.84
N TYR A 149 -9.52 11.51 15.69
CA TYR A 149 -10.45 11.24 16.78
C TYR A 149 -10.81 9.74 16.89
N ASP A 150 -10.00 8.83 16.35
CA ASP A 150 -10.19 7.38 16.40
C ASP A 150 -11.59 6.89 15.95
N LEU A 151 -12.22 7.61 15.02
CA LEU A 151 -13.54 7.27 14.45
C LEU A 151 -13.39 6.26 13.31
N ASN A 152 -12.94 5.03 13.63
CA ASN A 152 -12.63 4.00 12.63
C ASN A 152 -13.78 3.68 11.66
N PRO A 153 -15.07 3.58 12.08
CA PRO A 153 -16.16 3.32 11.13
C PRO A 153 -16.34 4.44 10.08
N LEU A 154 -16.03 5.68 10.46
CA LEU A 154 -16.04 6.80 9.51
C LEU A 154 -14.84 6.75 8.56
N VAL A 155 -13.67 6.35 9.06
CA VAL A 155 -12.48 6.13 8.21
C VAL A 155 -12.80 5.07 7.14
N GLU A 156 -13.34 3.92 7.54
CA GLU A 156 -13.71 2.84 6.61
C GLU A 156 -14.73 3.29 5.55
N LEU A 157 -15.73 4.09 5.95
CA LEU A 157 -16.71 4.65 5.03
C LEU A 157 -16.06 5.62 4.02
N CYS A 158 -15.13 6.45 4.47
CA CYS A 158 -14.38 7.35 3.60
C CYS A 158 -13.51 6.56 2.62
N GLU A 159 -12.82 5.51 3.09
CA GLU A 159 -11.99 4.63 2.24
C GLU A 159 -12.83 4.00 1.12
N GLN A 160 -13.97 3.38 1.46
CA GLN A 160 -14.86 2.76 0.47
C GLN A 160 -15.34 3.75 -0.58
N THR A 161 -15.64 4.98 -0.16
CA THR A 161 -16.07 6.04 -1.07
C THR A 161 -14.92 6.45 -1.98
N LEU A 162 -13.73 6.70 -1.42
CA LEU A 162 -12.53 7.12 -2.16
C LEU A 162 -12.07 6.08 -3.17
N MET A 163 -12.19 4.79 -2.87
CA MET A 163 -11.84 3.70 -3.80
C MET A 163 -12.53 3.85 -5.16
N SER A 164 -13.77 4.38 -5.21
CA SER A 164 -14.48 4.61 -6.46
C SER A 164 -13.93 5.75 -7.33
N PHE A 165 -13.11 6.64 -6.75
CA PHE A 165 -12.46 7.76 -7.42
C PHE A 165 -11.03 7.45 -7.88
N VAL A 166 -10.43 6.36 -7.35
CA VAL A 166 -9.05 5.99 -7.67
C VAL A 166 -8.96 5.52 -9.13
N ASN A 167 -8.01 6.10 -9.85
CA ASN A 167 -7.64 5.77 -11.21
C ASN A 167 -6.11 5.83 -11.36
N VAL A 168 -5.56 5.41 -12.50
CA VAL A 168 -4.10 5.35 -12.73
C VAL A 168 -3.40 6.71 -12.46
N SER A 169 -4.05 7.82 -12.79
CA SER A 169 -3.42 9.16 -12.67
C SER A 169 -3.33 9.70 -11.24
N ASN A 170 -4.28 9.34 -10.35
CA ASN A 170 -4.31 9.82 -8.96
C ASN A 170 -3.94 8.72 -7.94
N CYS A 171 -3.74 7.48 -8.38
CA CYS A 171 -3.50 6.33 -7.51
C CYS A 171 -2.29 6.51 -6.59
N VAL A 172 -1.19 7.08 -7.11
CA VAL A 172 0.04 7.29 -6.34
C VAL A 172 -0.22 8.27 -5.18
N GLN A 173 -0.92 9.37 -5.44
CA GLN A 173 -1.25 10.37 -4.41
C GLN A 173 -2.18 9.80 -3.34
N PHE A 174 -3.18 9.00 -3.74
CA PHE A 174 -4.04 8.30 -2.80
C PHE A 174 -3.27 7.27 -1.97
N TYR A 175 -2.34 6.53 -2.57
CA TYR A 175 -1.49 5.59 -1.86
C TYR A 175 -0.65 6.28 -0.78
N GLN A 176 -0.02 7.41 -1.12
CA GLN A 176 0.75 8.23 -0.16
C GLN A 176 -0.13 8.71 0.99
N THR A 177 -1.29 9.29 0.66
CA THR A 177 -2.19 9.84 1.67
C THR A 177 -2.78 8.73 2.56
N ALA A 178 -3.05 7.56 1.99
CA ALA A 178 -3.53 6.41 2.73
C ALA A 178 -2.48 5.86 3.70
N ASP A 179 -1.20 5.83 3.31
CA ASP A 179 -0.09 5.47 4.19
C ASP A 179 0.07 6.46 5.36
N GLU A 180 0.01 7.76 5.08
CA GLU A 180 0.11 8.82 6.10
C GLU A 180 -1.01 8.74 7.15
N ILE A 181 -2.22 8.38 6.72
CA ILE A 181 -3.40 8.28 7.59
C ILE A 181 -3.48 6.90 8.28
N GLY A 182 -2.77 5.89 7.77
CA GLY A 182 -2.92 4.50 8.19
C GLY A 182 -4.28 3.92 7.77
N ALA A 183 -4.69 4.23 6.53
CA ALA A 183 -5.91 3.76 5.87
C ALA A 183 -5.58 2.53 5.01
N GLU A 184 -5.65 1.34 5.61
CA GLU A 184 -5.17 0.10 5.00
C GLU A 184 -6.02 -0.38 3.82
N HIS A 185 -7.35 -0.17 3.82
CA HIS A 185 -8.20 -0.62 2.72
C HIS A 185 -7.92 0.19 1.46
N LEU A 186 -7.85 1.51 1.59
CA LEU A 186 -7.53 2.40 0.47
C LEU A 186 -6.09 2.16 -0.03
N LYS A 187 -5.13 2.01 0.88
CA LYS A 187 -3.73 1.71 0.55
C LYS A 187 -3.61 0.41 -0.24
N ASN A 188 -4.27 -0.65 0.21
CA ASN A 188 -4.25 -1.95 -0.47
C ASN A 188 -4.89 -1.88 -1.86
N HIS A 189 -6.03 -1.19 -1.99
CA HIS A 189 -6.69 -0.99 -3.27
C HIS A 189 -5.80 -0.25 -4.27
N CYS A 190 -5.18 0.85 -3.85
CA CYS A 190 -4.23 1.60 -4.68
C CYS A 190 -3.04 0.70 -5.08
N SER A 191 -2.50 -0.07 -4.13
CA SER A 191 -1.38 -0.97 -4.40
C SER A 191 -1.72 -2.08 -5.41
N GLU A 192 -2.96 -2.59 -5.38
CA GLU A 192 -3.45 -3.57 -6.34
C GLU A 192 -3.62 -2.95 -7.73
N LEU A 193 -4.13 -1.72 -7.82
CA LEU A 193 -4.23 -0.97 -9.07
C LEU A 193 -2.85 -0.72 -9.69
N VAL A 194 -1.86 -0.30 -8.89
CA VAL A 194 -0.47 -0.14 -9.34
C VAL A 194 0.10 -1.45 -9.85
N SER A 195 -0.16 -2.57 -9.16
CA SER A 195 0.36 -3.88 -9.58
C SER A 195 -0.27 -4.42 -10.86
N THR A 196 -1.54 -4.10 -11.11
CA THR A 196 -2.29 -4.57 -12.29
C THR A 196 -1.99 -3.75 -13.53
N HIS A 197 -1.77 -2.45 -13.37
CA HIS A 197 -1.52 -1.49 -14.45
C HIS A 197 -0.07 -0.98 -14.44
N TRP A 198 0.88 -1.81 -14.01
CA TRP A 198 2.28 -1.39 -13.82
C TRP A 198 2.89 -0.73 -15.06
N ASP A 199 2.56 -1.25 -16.24
CA ASP A 199 3.09 -0.77 -17.52
C ASP A 199 2.52 0.59 -17.95
N ASP A 200 1.43 1.06 -17.32
CA ASP A 200 0.84 2.38 -17.58
C ASP A 200 1.52 3.49 -16.77
N PHE A 201 2.32 3.15 -15.74
CA PHE A 201 3.04 4.12 -14.92
C PHE A 201 4.40 4.47 -15.51
N THR A 202 4.75 5.74 -15.38
CA THR A 202 6.03 6.31 -15.77
C THR A 202 6.86 6.69 -14.55
N SER A 203 8.13 7.07 -14.78
CA SER A 203 8.99 7.58 -13.68
C SER A 203 8.41 8.82 -13.01
N ASP A 204 7.64 9.63 -13.75
CA ASP A 204 7.15 10.93 -13.30
C ASP A 204 6.02 10.78 -12.26
N ASP A 205 5.25 9.69 -12.35
CA ASP A 205 4.14 9.41 -11.44
C ASP A 205 4.62 9.17 -10.00
N PHE A 206 5.83 8.63 -9.82
CA PHE A 206 6.39 8.31 -8.51
C PHE A 206 7.30 9.40 -7.94
N VAL A 207 7.45 10.55 -8.60
CA VAL A 207 8.38 11.60 -8.18
C VAL A 207 8.04 12.14 -6.79
N SER A 208 6.75 12.32 -6.50
CA SER A 208 6.26 12.81 -5.20
C SER A 208 6.40 11.80 -4.07
N MET A 209 6.60 10.51 -4.38
CA MET A 209 6.68 9.44 -3.39
C MET A 209 8.02 9.44 -2.66
N SER A 210 7.97 9.21 -1.35
CA SER A 210 9.17 9.03 -0.54
C SER A 210 9.85 7.70 -0.90
N ALA A 211 11.19 7.70 -0.90
CA ALA A 211 11.96 6.50 -1.21
C ALA A 211 11.60 5.29 -0.32
N PRO A 212 11.40 5.42 1.00
CA PRO A 212 11.03 4.28 1.85
C PRO A 212 9.67 3.68 1.50
N LEU A 213 8.68 4.52 1.21
CA LEU A 213 7.34 4.07 0.86
C LEU A 213 7.32 3.36 -0.50
N LEU A 214 8.00 3.95 -1.49
CA LEU A 214 8.16 3.37 -2.82
C LEU A 214 8.87 2.02 -2.75
N TYR A 215 9.90 1.93 -1.92
CA TYR A 215 10.64 0.70 -1.68
C TYR A 215 9.78 -0.40 -1.04
N GLN A 216 8.98 -0.05 -0.02
CA GLN A 216 8.03 -0.99 0.59
C GLN A 216 6.98 -1.51 -0.42
N MET A 217 6.49 -0.63 -1.28
CA MET A 217 5.57 -1.01 -2.34
C MET A 217 6.21 -1.99 -3.33
N PHE A 218 7.45 -1.75 -3.77
CA PHE A 218 8.15 -2.66 -4.66
C PHE A 218 8.39 -4.02 -4.00
N LYS A 219 8.78 -4.05 -2.73
CA LYS A 219 9.03 -5.29 -1.99
C LYS A 219 7.78 -6.15 -1.83
N THR A 220 6.61 -5.54 -1.69
CA THR A 220 5.34 -6.26 -1.47
C THR A 220 4.65 -6.66 -2.77
N LYS A 221 4.81 -5.89 -3.85
CA LYS A 221 4.06 -6.08 -5.09
C LYS A 221 4.87 -6.54 -6.28
N THR A 222 6.20 -6.49 -6.22
CA THR A 222 7.07 -6.93 -7.33
C THR A 222 8.00 -8.05 -6.91
N GLU A 223 8.24 -9.01 -7.80
CA GLU A 223 9.17 -10.11 -7.55
C GLU A 223 10.64 -9.67 -7.59
N TYR A 224 10.95 -8.62 -8.36
CA TYR A 224 12.30 -8.12 -8.58
C TYR A 224 12.41 -6.62 -8.26
N PRO A 225 12.40 -6.23 -6.95
CA PRO A 225 12.37 -4.82 -6.54
C PRO A 225 13.54 -4.00 -7.09
N LEU A 226 14.71 -4.62 -7.23
CA LEU A 226 15.92 -3.98 -7.77
C LEU A 226 15.73 -3.55 -9.22
N HIS A 227 15.28 -4.46 -10.09
CA HIS A 227 15.01 -4.14 -11.50
C HIS A 227 13.93 -3.07 -11.62
N THR A 228 12.88 -3.17 -10.81
CA THR A 228 11.81 -2.18 -10.76
C THR A 228 12.34 -0.78 -10.43
N ALA A 229 13.19 -0.64 -9.41
CA ALA A 229 13.80 0.64 -9.05
C ALA A 229 14.63 1.25 -10.19
N ILE A 230 15.33 0.40 -10.95
CA ILE A 230 16.09 0.81 -12.13
C ILE A 230 15.15 1.25 -13.27
N ARG A 231 14.03 0.56 -13.51
CA ARG A 231 13.05 0.98 -14.56
C ARG A 231 12.48 2.36 -14.27
N ILE A 232 12.20 2.65 -12.99
CA ILE A 232 11.64 3.94 -12.52
C ILE A 232 12.71 5.04 -12.41
N LYS A 233 14.01 4.70 -12.56
CA LYS A 233 15.15 5.64 -12.54
C LYS A 233 15.33 6.36 -11.20
N ARG A 234 15.01 5.69 -10.09
CA ARG A 234 15.09 6.24 -8.72
C ARG A 234 16.27 5.63 -7.97
N GLU A 235 17.39 6.36 -7.98
CA GLU A 235 18.64 5.93 -7.34
C GLU A 235 18.54 5.88 -5.80
N ASP A 236 17.73 6.75 -5.21
CA ASP A 236 17.44 6.74 -3.77
C ASP A 236 16.78 5.44 -3.30
N VAL A 237 15.85 4.89 -4.08
CA VAL A 237 15.24 3.57 -3.81
C VAL A 237 16.25 2.44 -4.01
N LEU A 238 17.12 2.55 -5.02
CA LEU A 238 18.22 1.61 -5.22
C LEU A 238 19.09 1.54 -3.95
N PHE A 239 19.49 2.68 -3.39
CA PHE A 239 20.32 2.70 -2.17
C PHE A 239 19.64 2.01 -0.98
N LEU A 240 18.32 2.16 -0.79
CA LEU A 240 17.61 1.45 0.27
C LEU A 240 17.69 -0.08 0.10
N TYR A 241 17.56 -0.57 -1.13
CA TYR A 241 17.75 -1.99 -1.43
C TYR A 241 19.18 -2.45 -1.14
N LEU A 242 20.19 -1.67 -1.56
CA LEU A 242 21.60 -2.02 -1.33
C LEU A 242 21.94 -2.08 0.17
N ILE A 243 21.40 -1.15 0.97
CA ILE A 243 21.60 -1.11 2.42
C ILE A 243 20.95 -2.32 3.10
N GLU A 244 19.73 -2.70 2.70
CA GLU A 244 19.05 -3.86 3.30
C GLU A 244 19.77 -5.18 3.00
N PHE A 245 20.32 -5.33 1.79
CA PHE A 245 20.94 -6.57 1.31
C PHE A 245 22.47 -6.57 1.31
N ASP A 246 23.13 -5.70 2.06
CA ASP A 246 24.60 -5.53 2.05
C ASP A 246 25.37 -6.86 2.18
N ALA A 247 24.91 -7.77 3.05
CA ALA A 247 25.53 -9.08 3.25
C ALA A 247 25.38 -10.07 2.07
N GLN A 248 24.36 -9.89 1.23
CA GLN A 248 24.02 -10.79 0.10
C GLN A 248 24.11 -10.08 -1.26
N LEU A 249 24.75 -8.91 -1.30
CA LEU A 249 24.72 -8.01 -2.43
C LEU A 249 25.26 -8.65 -3.72
N ALA A 250 26.35 -9.41 -3.60
CA ALA A 250 26.95 -10.11 -4.73
C ALA A 250 26.02 -11.14 -5.38
N LEU A 251 25.08 -11.73 -4.63
CA LEU A 251 24.07 -12.62 -5.18
C LEU A 251 22.93 -11.80 -5.80
N LYS A 252 22.39 -10.84 -5.04
CA LYS A 252 21.23 -10.04 -5.44
C LYS A 252 21.46 -9.17 -6.68
N LEU A 253 22.65 -8.58 -6.81
CA LEU A 253 22.99 -7.76 -7.98
C LEU A 253 23.12 -8.55 -9.29
N ASN A 254 23.24 -9.87 -9.20
CA ASN A 254 23.40 -10.77 -10.33
C ASN A 254 22.16 -11.64 -10.59
N GLU A 255 21.05 -11.40 -9.85
CA GLU A 255 19.77 -12.05 -10.13
C GLU A 255 19.18 -11.51 -11.42
N THR A 256 18.73 -12.38 -12.31
CA THR A 256 18.03 -11.98 -13.54
C THR A 256 16.53 -11.84 -13.29
N ASP A 257 15.88 -10.87 -13.93
CA ASP A 257 14.42 -10.75 -13.89
C ASP A 257 13.72 -11.82 -14.75
N ARG A 258 12.38 -11.74 -14.85
CA ARG A 258 11.56 -12.64 -15.69
C ARG A 258 11.97 -12.64 -17.18
N SER A 259 12.60 -11.57 -17.66
CA SER A 259 13.09 -11.47 -19.04
C SER A 259 14.53 -11.97 -19.21
N GLY A 260 15.17 -12.42 -18.14
CA GLY A 260 16.57 -12.83 -18.14
C GLY A 260 17.55 -11.65 -18.11
N GLU A 261 17.09 -10.42 -17.83
CA GLU A 261 17.95 -9.25 -17.81
C GLU A 261 18.57 -9.05 -16.43
N LEU A 262 19.90 -8.79 -16.39
CA LEU A 262 20.60 -8.39 -15.18
C LEU A 262 20.29 -6.93 -14.82
N PRO A 263 20.33 -6.55 -13.53
CA PRO A 263 20.16 -5.16 -13.09
C PRO A 263 21.11 -4.19 -13.82
N LEU A 264 22.40 -4.57 -13.94
CA LEU A 264 23.40 -3.78 -14.65
C LEU A 264 23.06 -3.65 -16.15
N HIS A 265 22.58 -4.73 -16.78
CA HIS A 265 22.17 -4.69 -18.19
C HIS A 265 21.02 -3.70 -18.41
N LEU A 266 20.02 -3.73 -17.51
CA LEU A 266 18.87 -2.85 -17.57
C LEU A 266 19.26 -1.38 -17.41
N ALA A 267 20.15 -1.07 -16.46
CA ALA A 267 20.68 0.28 -16.24
C ALA A 267 21.42 0.80 -17.48
N LEU A 268 22.23 -0.05 -18.12
CA LEU A 268 22.97 0.29 -19.33
C LEU A 268 22.06 0.51 -20.54
N LYS A 269 21.12 -0.40 -20.78
CA LYS A 269 20.11 -0.31 -21.86
C LYS A 269 19.26 0.96 -21.79
N THR A 270 18.99 1.42 -20.57
CA THR A 270 18.22 2.65 -20.29
C THR A 270 19.11 3.90 -20.15
N LYS A 271 20.43 3.77 -20.38
CA LYS A 271 21.44 4.84 -20.33
C LYS A 271 21.56 5.54 -18.98
N GLN A 272 21.39 4.80 -17.89
CA GLN A 272 21.48 5.31 -16.52
C GLN A 272 22.90 5.11 -15.97
N GLU A 273 23.80 6.03 -16.30
CA GLU A 273 25.22 5.90 -15.95
C GLU A 273 25.47 5.91 -14.43
N ASP A 274 24.74 6.74 -13.68
CA ASP A 274 24.91 6.87 -12.22
C ASP A 274 24.51 5.58 -11.50
N ILE A 275 23.34 5.04 -11.83
CA ILE A 275 22.88 3.74 -11.31
C ILE A 275 23.84 2.62 -11.73
N ALA A 276 24.32 2.60 -12.97
CA ALA A 276 25.31 1.62 -13.42
C ALA A 276 26.63 1.73 -12.62
N ARG A 277 27.12 2.95 -12.35
CA ARG A 277 28.30 3.19 -11.50
C ARG A 277 28.07 2.63 -10.09
N THR A 278 26.93 2.94 -9.49
CA THR A 278 26.56 2.51 -8.14
C THR A 278 26.49 0.97 -8.07
N LEU A 279 25.91 0.31 -9.07
CA LEU A 279 25.89 -1.16 -9.15
C LEU A 279 27.31 -1.75 -9.22
N VAL A 280 28.19 -1.19 -10.07
CA VAL A 280 29.57 -1.68 -10.23
C VAL A 280 30.41 -1.42 -8.97
N SER A 281 30.26 -0.26 -8.32
CA SER A 281 30.97 0.03 -7.07
C SER A 281 30.60 -0.93 -5.95
N HIS A 282 29.36 -1.45 -5.99
CA HIS A 282 28.84 -2.48 -5.10
C HIS A 282 29.11 -3.92 -5.58
N LYS A 283 30.05 -4.11 -6.52
CA LYS A 283 30.53 -5.40 -7.03
C LYS A 283 29.51 -6.19 -7.89
N ALA A 284 28.64 -5.50 -8.64
CA ALA A 284 27.88 -6.16 -9.70
C ALA A 284 28.82 -6.82 -10.73
N ASN A 285 28.46 -8.01 -11.22
CA ASN A 285 29.31 -8.75 -12.14
C ASN A 285 29.22 -8.16 -13.56
N VAL A 286 30.26 -7.44 -13.98
CA VAL A 286 30.39 -6.89 -15.34
C VAL A 286 30.57 -7.97 -16.41
N ASN A 287 31.02 -9.16 -16.01
CA ASN A 287 31.32 -10.29 -16.89
C ASN A 287 30.23 -11.38 -16.83
N ALA A 288 29.03 -11.04 -16.38
CA ALA A 288 27.92 -11.98 -16.38
C ALA A 288 27.61 -12.45 -17.80
N THR A 289 27.45 -13.76 -17.95
CA THR A 289 27.12 -14.42 -19.21
C THR A 289 25.67 -14.89 -19.19
N ASP A 290 25.00 -14.80 -20.33
CA ASP A 290 23.69 -15.43 -20.52
C ASP A 290 23.78 -16.92 -20.88
N ALA A 291 22.63 -17.54 -21.18
CA ALA A 291 22.54 -18.95 -21.55
C ALA A 291 23.32 -19.32 -22.84
N ASN A 292 23.67 -18.34 -23.68
CA ASN A 292 24.47 -18.51 -24.89
C ASN A 292 25.94 -18.17 -24.65
N GLY A 293 26.38 -18.03 -23.39
CA GLY A 293 27.74 -17.62 -23.04
C GLY A 293 28.06 -16.17 -23.41
N GLN A 294 27.09 -15.37 -23.85
CA GLN A 294 27.34 -13.99 -24.26
C GLN A 294 27.44 -13.09 -23.04
N THR A 295 28.56 -12.37 -22.92
CA THR A 295 28.71 -11.32 -21.89
C THR A 295 27.90 -10.08 -22.25
N LEU A 296 27.70 -9.19 -21.26
CA LEU A 296 27.09 -7.88 -21.47
C LEU A 296 27.77 -7.08 -22.59
N LEU A 297 29.08 -7.25 -22.78
CA LEU A 297 29.86 -6.58 -23.81
C LEU A 297 29.49 -7.10 -25.22
N HIS A 298 29.34 -8.42 -25.39
CA HIS A 298 28.85 -9.00 -26.66
C HIS A 298 27.47 -8.44 -27.02
N ARG A 299 26.56 -8.38 -26.04
CA ARG A 299 25.19 -7.86 -26.23
C ARG A 299 25.20 -6.37 -26.60
N ALA A 300 26.05 -5.57 -25.98
CA ALA A 300 26.21 -4.15 -26.32
C ALA A 300 26.69 -3.97 -27.78
N ILE A 301 27.69 -4.75 -28.21
CA ILE A 301 28.23 -4.71 -29.58
C ILE A 301 27.18 -5.19 -30.60
N GLN A 302 26.46 -6.28 -30.32
CA GLN A 302 25.38 -6.79 -31.17
C GLN A 302 24.23 -5.79 -31.34
N ARG A 303 24.01 -4.90 -30.37
CA ARG A 303 22.99 -3.84 -30.44
C ARG A 303 23.52 -2.51 -30.98
N ASP A 304 24.81 -2.43 -31.33
CA ASP A 304 25.49 -1.18 -31.70
C ASP A 304 25.40 -0.11 -30.60
N ASP A 305 25.36 -0.55 -29.33
CA ASP A 305 25.24 0.30 -28.16
C ASP A 305 26.63 0.72 -27.64
N HIS A 306 27.15 1.81 -28.22
CA HIS A 306 28.46 2.35 -27.86
C HIS A 306 28.55 2.83 -26.41
N PHE A 307 27.45 3.29 -25.83
CA PHE A 307 27.44 3.78 -24.45
C PHE A 307 27.70 2.63 -23.48
N SER A 308 26.93 1.54 -23.62
CA SER A 308 27.07 0.36 -22.78
C SER A 308 28.43 -0.32 -22.97
N ALA A 309 28.89 -0.46 -24.22
CA ALA A 309 30.20 -1.05 -24.50
C ALA A 309 31.35 -0.23 -23.87
N HIS A 310 31.33 1.09 -24.02
CA HIS A 310 32.36 1.95 -23.43
C HIS A 310 32.35 1.90 -21.90
N PHE A 311 31.17 1.92 -21.29
CA PHE A 311 31.03 1.80 -19.83
C PHE A 311 31.60 0.47 -19.32
N LEU A 312 31.28 -0.65 -19.98
CA LEU A 312 31.76 -1.98 -19.60
C LEU A 312 33.29 -2.08 -19.71
N ILE A 313 33.87 -1.64 -20.82
CA ILE A 313 35.32 -1.66 -21.05
C ILE A 313 36.04 -0.82 -19.98
N LYS A 314 35.55 0.38 -19.69
CA LYS A 314 36.11 1.26 -18.66
C LYS A 314 36.07 0.65 -17.24
N ASN A 315 35.14 -0.27 -17.00
CA ASN A 315 34.97 -0.96 -15.73
C ASN A 315 35.57 -2.39 -15.75
N ASN A 316 36.62 -2.61 -16.54
CA ASN A 316 37.37 -3.87 -16.62
C ASN A 316 36.52 -5.09 -17.00
N ALA A 317 35.56 -4.91 -17.91
CA ALA A 317 34.92 -6.04 -18.56
C ALA A 317 35.96 -6.88 -19.32
N SER A 318 35.82 -8.20 -19.27
CA SER A 318 36.69 -9.12 -19.97
C SER A 318 36.47 -9.02 -21.48
N VAL A 319 37.53 -8.67 -22.18
CA VAL A 319 37.51 -8.36 -23.62
C VAL A 319 37.78 -9.57 -24.51
N ASP A 320 38.26 -10.68 -23.94
CA ASP A 320 38.58 -11.94 -24.64
C ASP A 320 37.67 -13.11 -24.21
N THR A 321 36.56 -12.84 -23.51
CA THR A 321 35.56 -13.89 -23.24
C THR A 321 34.97 -14.36 -24.55
N THR A 322 34.89 -15.67 -24.75
CA THR A 322 34.23 -16.28 -25.91
C THR A 322 32.75 -16.53 -25.63
N ASP A 323 31.90 -16.28 -26.62
CA ASP A 323 30.51 -16.76 -26.59
C ASP A 323 30.39 -18.25 -26.98
N ALA A 324 29.17 -18.79 -27.09
CA ALA A 324 28.93 -20.18 -27.46
C ALA A 324 29.44 -20.59 -28.86
N VAL A 325 29.72 -19.63 -29.74
CA VAL A 325 30.30 -19.84 -31.07
C VAL A 325 31.83 -19.70 -31.03
N GLY A 326 32.40 -19.36 -29.87
CA GLY A 326 33.83 -19.07 -29.75
C GLY A 326 34.19 -17.66 -30.19
N ASP A 327 33.21 -16.79 -30.43
CA ASP A 327 33.47 -15.42 -30.84
C ASP A 327 33.86 -14.57 -29.64
N VAL A 328 34.95 -13.81 -29.78
CA VAL A 328 35.29 -12.72 -28.86
C VAL A 328 34.60 -11.41 -29.28
N PRO A 329 34.42 -10.44 -28.38
CA PRO A 329 33.85 -9.12 -28.69
C PRO A 329 34.44 -8.47 -29.95
N LEU A 330 35.74 -8.67 -30.21
CA LEU A 330 36.42 -8.12 -31.37
C LEU A 330 35.96 -8.75 -32.71
N HIS A 331 35.64 -10.05 -32.75
CA HIS A 331 35.05 -10.71 -33.93
C HIS A 331 33.73 -10.05 -34.31
N LEU A 332 32.88 -9.79 -33.31
CA LEU A 332 31.59 -9.14 -33.52
C LEU A 332 31.72 -7.69 -34.00
N CYS A 333 32.79 -6.98 -33.61
CA CYS A 333 33.08 -5.66 -34.14
C CYS A 333 33.49 -5.71 -35.62
N ALA A 334 34.27 -6.72 -36.03
CA ALA A 334 34.75 -6.88 -37.39
C ALA A 334 33.64 -7.23 -38.38
N ASP A 335 32.60 -7.95 -37.95
CA ASP A 335 31.43 -8.22 -38.80
C ASP A 335 30.63 -6.93 -39.09
N LYS A 336 30.69 -5.95 -38.18
CA LYS A 336 29.92 -4.69 -38.21
C LYS A 336 30.67 -3.48 -38.78
N THR A 337 31.65 -3.71 -39.66
CA THR A 337 32.63 -2.74 -40.23
C THR A 337 32.12 -1.39 -40.77
N ASN A 338 30.82 -1.14 -40.86
CA ASN A 338 30.24 0.08 -41.45
C ASN A 338 29.83 1.16 -40.43
N SER A 339 29.96 0.97 -39.11
CA SER A 339 29.65 2.01 -38.12
C SER A 339 30.93 2.63 -37.53
N GLU A 340 31.06 3.95 -37.61
CA GLU A 340 32.19 4.71 -37.02
C GLU A 340 32.31 4.43 -35.50
N GLY A 341 31.18 4.22 -34.84
CA GLY A 341 31.16 3.87 -33.43
C GLY A 341 31.71 2.48 -33.13
N MET A 342 31.58 1.51 -34.04
CA MET A 342 32.21 0.19 -33.87
C MET A 342 33.73 0.29 -33.94
N ALA A 343 34.28 1.10 -34.85
CA ALA A 343 35.72 1.36 -34.90
C ALA A 343 36.26 2.00 -33.61
N ARG A 344 35.45 2.81 -32.92
CA ARG A 344 35.80 3.35 -31.59
C ARG A 344 35.78 2.27 -30.51
N ILE A 345 34.78 1.37 -30.52
CA ILE A 345 34.74 0.24 -29.59
C ILE A 345 35.95 -0.67 -29.81
N SER A 346 36.26 -1.05 -31.06
CA SER A 346 37.43 -1.88 -31.38
C SER A 346 38.73 -1.25 -30.89
N ARG A 347 38.89 0.07 -31.04
CA ARG A 347 40.06 0.77 -30.49
C ARG A 347 40.11 0.67 -28.96
N ASN A 348 38.98 0.91 -28.28
CA ASN A 348 38.92 0.79 -26.82
C ASN A 348 39.21 -0.65 -26.34
N LEU A 349 38.80 -1.67 -27.09
CA LEU A 349 39.10 -3.07 -26.79
C LEU A 349 40.61 -3.35 -26.90
N LEU A 350 41.25 -2.89 -27.98
CA LEU A 350 42.70 -3.01 -28.17
C LEU A 350 43.48 -2.24 -27.10
N ASP A 351 43.00 -1.04 -26.72
CA ASP A 351 43.57 -0.25 -25.64
C ASP A 351 43.43 -0.96 -24.26
N SER A 352 42.49 -1.90 -24.15
CA SER A 352 42.23 -2.71 -22.95
C SER A 352 42.84 -4.11 -23.04
N GLU A 353 43.91 -4.27 -23.83
CA GLU A 353 44.70 -5.49 -24.00
C GLU A 353 43.98 -6.69 -24.66
N ALA A 354 42.90 -6.46 -25.43
CA ALA A 354 42.25 -7.53 -26.20
C ALA A 354 43.21 -8.13 -27.24
N ASP A 355 43.23 -9.47 -27.39
CA ASP A 355 44.11 -10.13 -28.35
C ASP A 355 43.51 -10.09 -29.77
N PRO A 356 44.09 -9.32 -30.72
CA PRO A 356 43.59 -9.25 -32.10
C PRO A 356 43.77 -10.55 -32.88
N ASN A 357 44.58 -11.49 -32.39
CA ASN A 357 44.85 -12.77 -33.03
C ASN A 357 44.07 -13.92 -32.42
N PHE A 358 43.20 -13.67 -31.44
CA PHE A 358 42.30 -14.69 -30.92
C PHE A 358 41.46 -15.26 -32.07
N GLN A 359 41.37 -16.59 -32.15
CA GLN A 359 40.68 -17.28 -33.24
C GLN A 359 39.35 -17.86 -32.75
N ASP A 360 38.30 -17.69 -33.55
CA ASP A 360 37.01 -18.37 -33.35
C ASP A 360 37.11 -19.87 -33.67
N ILE A 361 35.99 -20.61 -33.50
CA ILE A 361 35.94 -22.04 -33.82
C ILE A 361 36.17 -22.36 -35.31
N ASP A 362 36.00 -21.37 -36.19
CA ASP A 362 36.20 -21.46 -37.63
C ASP A 362 37.63 -21.03 -38.05
N GLY A 363 38.46 -20.62 -37.10
CA GLY A 363 39.84 -20.16 -37.31
C GLY A 363 39.97 -18.73 -37.84
N ASN A 364 38.91 -17.92 -37.83
CA ASN A 364 38.99 -16.50 -38.17
C ASN A 364 39.53 -15.71 -36.97
N SER A 365 40.39 -14.72 -37.23
CA SER A 365 40.86 -13.80 -36.20
C SER A 365 40.06 -12.50 -36.17
N GLY A 366 39.95 -11.89 -34.98
CA GLY A 366 39.26 -10.61 -34.73
C GLY A 366 39.86 -9.40 -35.43
N ASN A 367 40.99 -9.59 -36.12
CA ASN A 367 41.66 -8.53 -36.82
C ASN A 367 40.85 -8.10 -38.04
N ALA A 368 40.35 -6.86 -38.03
CA ALA A 368 39.59 -6.26 -39.15
C ALA A 368 40.34 -6.35 -40.49
N CYS A 369 41.68 -6.44 -40.46
CA CYS A 369 42.52 -6.64 -41.65
C CYS A 369 42.23 -7.95 -42.41
N HIS A 370 41.76 -9.02 -41.75
CA HIS A 370 41.53 -10.30 -42.44
C HIS A 370 40.18 -10.32 -43.20
N PHE A 371 39.15 -9.64 -42.68
CA PHE A 371 37.83 -9.54 -43.30
C PHE A 371 37.78 -8.61 -44.51
N ILE A 372 38.68 -7.62 -44.59
CA ILE A 372 38.82 -6.74 -45.77
C ILE A 372 39.26 -7.53 -47.02
N HIS A 373 39.88 -8.71 -46.86
CA HIS A 373 40.35 -9.54 -47.98
C HIS A 373 39.38 -10.64 -48.44
N LYS A 374 38.19 -10.78 -47.82
CA LYS A 374 37.21 -11.85 -48.14
C LYS A 374 35.94 -11.36 -48.87
N LYS A 375 35.90 -10.13 -49.39
CA LYS A 375 34.78 -9.63 -50.23
C LYS A 375 35.15 -9.54 -51.71
#